data_AF-A0A135S0T9-F1
#
_entry.id   AF-A0A135S0T9-F1
#
_cell.length_a   1.000
_cell.length_b   1.000
_cell.length_c   1.000
_cell.angle_alpha   90.00
_cell.angle_beta   90.00
_cell.angle_gamma   90.00
#
_symmetry.space_group_name_H-M   'P 1'
#
loop_
_entity.id
_entity.type
_entity.pdbx_description
1 polymer ?
#
loop_
_entity_poly.entity_id
_entity_poly.type
_entity_poly.pdbx_seq_one_letter_code
_entity_poly.pdbx_strand_id
1 'polypeptide(L)'
;MVLLTPSNQSIGRLDVNSTMSFLRYRMKAYPRCLKYNFDSTYFSGGYHCESTMLCLQLLAKVRDNLSPASINSGMVLPEKDVTDLFQDDVAIMPSSRLCCPSCTHLLQYFYYHYRRRTQPIWGSEAHKDWVHCSLPPWIPRKAGEWILAQASNALKQRLEGIIDAMETSRADDAFQALLQSL
;
A
#
# COMPACT_ATOMS: atom_id res chain seq x y z
N MET A 1 -0.89 29.91 25.30
CA MET A 1 -0.24 30.39 24.06
C MET A 1 1.26 30.18 24.23
N VAL A 2 1.78 29.06 23.71
CA VAL A 2 3.18 28.66 23.83
C VAL A 2 3.81 28.83 22.45
N LEU A 3 4.75 29.77 22.34
CA LEU A 3 5.58 29.97 21.15
C LEU A 3 6.71 28.94 21.20
N LEU A 4 6.73 27.99 20.26
CA LEU A 4 7.86 27.10 20.03
C LEU A 4 8.70 27.67 18.88
N THR A 5 9.95 28.02 19.18
CA THR A 5 10.98 28.34 18.19
C THR A 5 11.56 27.07 17.57
N PRO A 6 11.98 27.08 16.29
CA PRO A 6 12.56 25.91 15.64
C PRO A 6 14.01 25.66 16.12
N SER A 7 14.29 24.43 16.54
CA SER A 7 15.64 23.95 16.82
C SER A 7 16.39 23.66 15.52
N ASN A 8 17.51 24.34 15.30
CA ASN A 8 18.50 23.99 14.28
C ASN A 8 19.08 22.60 14.57
N GLN A 9 18.59 21.57 13.89
CA GLN A 9 19.30 20.30 13.77
C GLN A 9 20.17 20.35 12.51
N SER A 10 21.49 20.34 12.72
CA SER A 10 22.49 20.15 11.67
C SER A 10 22.30 18.78 11.01
N ILE A 11 22.02 18.78 9.71
CA ILE A 11 22.01 17.59 8.86
C ILE A 11 23.44 17.05 8.81
N GLY A 12 23.70 15.98 9.56
CA GLY A 12 24.95 15.24 9.46
C GLY A 12 25.10 14.66 8.05
N ARG A 13 26.23 14.94 7.40
CA ARG A 13 26.65 14.28 6.15
C ARG A 13 26.65 12.77 6.39
N LEU A 14 25.71 12.07 5.78
CA LEU A 14 25.71 10.61 5.72
C LEU A 14 26.90 10.15 4.88
N ASP A 15 27.78 9.37 5.50
CA ASP A 15 28.89 8.71 4.84
C ASP A 15 28.35 7.61 3.90
N VAL A 16 28.52 7.84 2.60
CA VAL A 16 28.03 6.98 1.51
C VAL A 16 28.59 5.55 1.60
N ASN A 17 29.75 5.38 2.25
CA ASN A 17 30.38 4.06 2.43
C ASN A 17 29.68 3.20 3.48
N SER A 18 29.02 3.82 4.47
CA SER A 18 28.24 3.09 5.48
C SER A 18 26.93 2.53 4.91
N THR A 19 26.33 3.22 3.93
CA THR A 19 25.07 2.81 3.28
C THR A 19 25.27 1.63 2.33
N MET A 20 26.38 1.60 1.59
CA MET A 20 26.75 0.48 0.71
C MET A 20 27.06 -0.82 1.48
N SER A 21 27.61 -0.69 2.69
CA SER A 21 27.88 -1.83 3.58
C SER A 21 26.59 -2.48 4.09
N PHE A 22 25.56 -1.67 4.35
CA PHE A 22 24.23 -2.15 4.77
C PHE A 22 23.49 -2.88 3.64
N LEU A 23 23.64 -2.42 2.39
CA LEU A 23 23.06 -3.08 1.21
C LEU A 23 23.80 -4.38 0.85
N ARG A 24 25.13 -4.43 0.97
CA ARG A 24 25.90 -5.67 0.75
C ARG A 24 25.61 -6.75 1.79
N TYR A 25 25.29 -6.38 3.03
CA TYR A 25 24.96 -7.37 4.07
C TYR A 25 23.57 -8.01 3.83
N ARG A 26 22.62 -7.29 3.23
CA ARG A 26 21.29 -7.85 2.90
C ARG A 26 21.24 -8.67 1.61
N MET A 27 22.16 -8.47 0.66
CA MET A 27 22.16 -9.22 -0.60
C MET A 27 22.95 -10.53 -0.58
N LYS A 28 23.81 -10.80 0.42
CA LYS A 28 24.54 -12.07 0.52
C LYS A 28 23.75 -13.22 1.16
N ALA A 29 22.51 -12.97 1.55
CA ALA A 29 21.59 -13.97 2.07
C ALA A 29 20.26 -13.92 1.29
N TYR A 30 20.31 -14.12 -0.02
CA TYR A 30 19.10 -14.57 -0.73
C TYR A 30 18.93 -16.06 -0.40
N PRO A 31 17.94 -16.46 0.41
CA PRO A 31 17.67 -17.87 0.60
C PRO A 31 17.30 -18.45 -0.77
N ARG A 32 17.78 -19.68 -1.02
CA ARG A 32 17.37 -20.52 -2.16
C ARG A 32 15.87 -20.32 -2.37
N CYS A 33 15.45 -20.11 -3.63
CA CYS A 33 14.05 -20.02 -4.05
C CYS A 33 13.19 -21.01 -3.24
N LEU A 34 12.60 -20.51 -2.16
CA LEU A 34 11.73 -21.29 -1.30
C LEU A 34 10.51 -21.57 -2.17
N LYS A 35 10.22 -22.85 -2.43
CA LYS A 35 8.95 -23.25 -3.04
C LYS A 35 7.85 -22.79 -2.08
N TYR A 36 7.34 -21.59 -2.33
CA TYR A 36 6.27 -21.00 -1.55
C TYR A 36 5.00 -21.78 -1.87
N ASN A 37 4.54 -22.58 -0.91
CA ASN A 37 3.26 -23.26 -1.02
C ASN A 37 2.15 -22.27 -0.65
N PHE A 38 1.72 -21.49 -1.65
CA PHE A 38 0.65 -20.51 -1.52
C PHE A 38 -0.63 -21.09 -0.94
N ASP A 39 -0.90 -22.39 -1.16
CA ASP A 39 -2.10 -23.07 -0.69
C ASP A 39 -2.06 -23.44 0.80
N SER A 40 -0.86 -23.46 1.41
CA SER A 40 -0.66 -23.82 2.83
C SER A 40 -0.26 -22.65 3.72
N THR A 41 0.12 -21.51 3.14
CA THR A 41 0.49 -20.32 3.90
C THR A 41 -0.77 -19.60 4.37
N TYR A 42 -1.10 -19.73 5.65
CA TYR A 42 -2.04 -18.82 6.30
C TYR A 42 -1.55 -17.39 6.09
N PHE A 43 -2.38 -16.55 5.49
CA PHE A 43 -2.10 -15.14 5.35
C PHE A 43 -1.99 -14.52 6.74
N SER A 44 -0.78 -14.12 7.14
CA SER A 44 -0.50 -13.54 8.47
C SER A 44 -0.69 -12.03 8.53
N GLY A 45 -1.23 -11.42 7.47
CA GLY A 45 -1.46 -9.99 7.45
C GLY A 45 -2.66 -9.61 8.33
N GLY A 46 -2.59 -8.41 8.90
CA GLY A 46 -3.66 -7.86 9.72
C GLY A 46 -4.81 -7.32 8.86
N TYR A 47 -6.01 -7.32 9.44
CA TYR A 47 -7.12 -6.53 8.92
C TYR A 47 -6.99 -5.10 9.44
N HIS A 48 -6.98 -4.14 8.53
CA HIS A 48 -6.96 -2.72 8.90
C HIS A 48 -8.40 -2.23 8.98
N CYS A 49 -8.78 -1.63 10.10
CA CYS A 49 -10.16 -1.18 10.31
C CYS A 49 -10.63 -0.20 9.23
N GLU A 50 -9.75 0.67 8.74
CA GLU A 50 -10.05 1.62 7.66
C GLU A 50 -10.39 0.90 6.36
N SER A 51 -9.60 -0.10 5.97
CA SER A 51 -9.87 -0.89 4.77
C SER A 51 -11.21 -1.64 4.89
N THR A 52 -11.50 -2.23 6.05
CA THR A 52 -12.77 -2.93 6.29
C THR A 52 -13.95 -1.98 6.22
N MET A 53 -13.87 -0.81 6.85
CA MET A 53 -14.94 0.21 6.80
C MET A 53 -15.18 0.69 5.38
N LEU A 54 -14.13 1.00 4.62
CA LEU A 54 -14.24 1.41 3.21
C LEU A 54 -14.83 0.29 2.35
N CYS A 55 -14.43 -0.96 2.57
CA CYS A 55 -15.03 -2.10 1.89
C CYS A 55 -16.53 -2.22 2.24
N LEU A 56 -16.93 -2.04 3.51
CA LEU A 56 -18.33 -2.08 3.92
C LEU A 56 -19.15 -0.98 3.25
N GLN A 57 -18.62 0.24 3.18
CA GLN A 57 -19.28 1.34 2.44
C GLN A 57 -19.41 1.03 0.95
N LEU A 58 -18.33 0.57 0.32
CA LEU A 58 -18.34 0.20 -1.10
C LEU A 58 -19.37 -0.91 -1.35
N LEU A 59 -19.40 -1.92 -0.48
CA LEU A 59 -20.37 -2.99 -0.54
C LEU A 59 -21.80 -2.46 -0.41
N ALA A 60 -22.08 -1.60 0.57
CA ALA A 60 -23.39 -0.99 0.78
C ALA A 60 -23.90 -0.26 -0.48
N LYS A 61 -23.03 0.50 -1.18
CA LYS A 61 -23.40 1.22 -2.40
C LYS A 61 -23.71 0.32 -3.60
N VAL A 62 -23.14 -0.88 -3.65
CA VAL A 62 -23.31 -1.80 -4.79
C VAL A 62 -24.17 -3.02 -4.46
N ARG A 63 -24.60 -3.18 -3.20
CA ARG A 63 -25.23 -4.39 -2.67
C ARG A 63 -26.45 -4.80 -3.48
N ASP A 64 -27.33 -3.85 -3.76
CA ASP A 64 -28.58 -4.10 -4.49
C ASP A 64 -28.34 -4.45 -5.97
N ASN A 65 -27.14 -4.16 -6.49
CA ASN A 65 -26.73 -4.47 -7.85
C ASN A 65 -25.89 -5.76 -7.94
N LEU A 66 -25.67 -6.47 -6.83
CA LEU A 66 -24.91 -7.72 -6.86
C LEU A 66 -25.74 -8.81 -7.52
N SER A 67 -25.17 -9.45 -8.55
CA SER A 67 -25.82 -10.60 -9.18
C SER A 67 -25.89 -11.77 -8.19
N PRO A 68 -26.96 -12.57 -8.18
CA PRO A 68 -27.02 -13.79 -7.36
C PRO A 68 -25.87 -14.76 -7.65
N ALA A 69 -25.37 -14.79 -8.89
CA ALA A 69 -24.23 -15.62 -9.29
C ALA A 69 -22.92 -15.25 -8.55
N SER A 70 -22.73 -13.98 -8.21
CA SER A 70 -21.56 -13.53 -7.41
C SER A 70 -21.57 -14.09 -5.99
N ILE A 71 -22.76 -14.33 -5.43
CA ILE A 71 -22.98 -14.81 -4.06
C ILE A 71 -22.76 -16.33 -3.98
N ASN A 72 -23.01 -17.06 -5.08
CA ASN A 72 -22.88 -18.52 -5.16
C ASN A 72 -21.43 -19.04 -5.12
N SER A 73 -20.43 -18.16 -4.93
CA SER A 73 -19.00 -18.52 -4.83
C SER A 73 -18.61 -19.13 -3.47
N GLY A 74 -19.56 -19.35 -2.56
CA GLY A 74 -19.29 -19.75 -1.16
C GLY A 74 -18.80 -18.58 -0.29
N MET A 75 -18.81 -17.36 -0.84
CA MET A 75 -18.45 -16.15 -0.14
C MET A 75 -19.60 -15.66 0.75
N VAL A 76 -19.36 -15.61 2.05
CA VAL A 76 -20.32 -15.06 3.02
C VAL A 76 -20.22 -13.54 3.01
N LEU A 77 -21.29 -12.89 2.58
CA LEU A 77 -21.43 -11.43 2.67
C LEU A 77 -21.80 -11.03 4.11
N PRO A 78 -21.34 -9.86 4.60
CA PRO A 78 -21.89 -9.28 5.82
C PRO A 78 -23.41 -9.14 5.74
N GLU A 79 -24.08 -9.22 6.89
CA GLU A 79 -25.53 -9.05 6.99
C GLU A 79 -25.96 -7.67 6.44
N LYS A 80 -27.18 -7.60 5.90
CA LYS A 80 -27.64 -6.40 5.18
C LYS A 80 -27.75 -5.21 6.12
N ASP A 81 -28.32 -5.42 7.30
CA ASP A 81 -28.42 -4.43 8.38
C ASP A 81 -27.06 -3.86 8.77
N VAL A 82 -26.02 -4.70 8.87
CA VAL A 82 -24.64 -4.26 9.11
C VAL A 82 -24.14 -3.36 7.98
N THR A 83 -24.33 -3.74 6.71
CA THR A 83 -23.93 -2.89 5.59
C THR A 83 -24.77 -1.63 5.45
N ASP A 84 -26.03 -1.65 5.89
CA ASP A 84 -26.93 -0.50 5.81
C ASP A 84 -26.47 0.65 6.72
N LEU A 85 -25.79 0.34 7.83
CA LEU A 85 -25.12 1.34 8.68
C LEU A 85 -24.05 2.17 7.93
N PHE A 86 -23.59 1.69 6.77
CA PHE A 86 -22.56 2.31 5.94
C PHE A 86 -23.09 2.88 4.62
N GLN A 87 -24.43 3.01 4.47
CA GLN A 87 -25.02 3.69 3.33
C GLN A 87 -24.68 5.18 3.31
N ASP A 88 -24.60 5.79 4.50
CA ASP A 88 -24.14 7.16 4.66
C ASP A 88 -22.62 7.25 4.52
N ASP A 89 -22.18 8.33 3.87
CA ASP A 89 -20.76 8.59 3.70
C ASP A 89 -20.14 8.95 5.06
N VAL A 90 -19.25 8.10 5.56
CA VAL A 90 -18.36 8.37 6.70
C VAL A 90 -17.60 9.68 6.44
N ALA A 91 -18.05 10.75 7.09
CA ALA A 91 -17.47 12.08 6.92
C ALA A 91 -16.09 12.20 7.59
N ILE A 92 -15.87 11.44 8.66
CA ILE A 92 -14.65 11.40 9.45
C ILE A 92 -14.29 9.93 9.62
N MET A 93 -13.20 9.46 9.03
CA MET A 93 -12.67 8.13 9.35
C MET A 93 -11.94 8.21 10.71
N PRO A 94 -12.46 7.57 11.77
CA PRO A 94 -12.02 7.85 13.13
C PRO A 94 -10.67 7.20 13.53
N SER A 95 -9.91 6.61 12.60
CA SER A 95 -8.58 6.08 12.92
C SER A 95 -7.51 6.33 11.85
N SER A 96 -6.36 6.77 12.36
CA SER A 96 -4.99 6.51 11.94
C SER A 96 -4.61 6.53 10.45
N ARG A 97 -4.14 7.69 10.02
CA ARG A 97 -2.90 7.80 9.22
C ARG A 97 -2.75 6.97 7.94
N LEU A 98 -3.82 6.66 7.20
CA LEU A 98 -3.70 5.89 5.93
C LEU A 98 -2.62 4.80 6.03
N CYS A 99 -2.82 3.96 7.05
CA CYS A 99 -1.81 3.11 7.69
C CYS A 99 -1.09 2.15 6.72
N CYS A 100 -1.67 1.90 5.54
CA CYS A 100 -1.03 1.20 4.45
C CYS A 100 -1.51 1.71 3.07
N PRO A 101 -0.77 1.42 1.99
CA PRO A 101 -1.17 1.75 0.63
C PRO A 101 -2.54 1.20 0.23
N SER A 102 -2.96 0.03 0.72
CA SER A 102 -4.30 -0.52 0.45
C SER A 102 -5.41 0.40 0.97
N CYS A 103 -5.27 0.94 2.18
CA CYS A 103 -6.23 1.90 2.73
C CYS A 103 -6.27 3.20 1.91
N THR A 104 -5.09 3.70 1.52
CA THR A 104 -4.97 4.90 0.66
C THR A 104 -5.66 4.71 -0.69
N HIS A 105 -5.40 3.58 -1.37
CA HIS A 105 -5.95 3.34 -2.69
C HIS A 105 -7.43 3.00 -2.66
N LEU A 106 -7.93 2.33 -1.61
CA LEU A 106 -9.36 2.17 -1.36
C LEU A 106 -10.06 3.51 -1.16
N LEU A 107 -9.45 4.38 -0.35
CA LEU A 107 -10.01 5.72 -0.10
C LEU A 107 -10.07 6.53 -1.39
N GLN A 108 -8.99 6.50 -2.17
CA GLN A 108 -8.93 7.15 -3.49
C GLN A 108 -10.02 6.58 -4.42
N TYR A 109 -10.14 5.26 -4.51
CA TYR A 109 -11.18 4.62 -5.31
C TYR A 109 -12.58 5.08 -4.90
N PHE A 110 -12.89 5.02 -3.59
CA PHE A 110 -14.16 5.47 -3.05
C PHE A 110 -14.41 6.94 -3.42
N TYR A 111 -13.41 7.81 -3.23
CA TYR A 111 -13.51 9.22 -3.53
C TYR A 111 -13.74 9.51 -5.02
N TYR A 112 -12.99 8.85 -5.92
CA TYR A 112 -13.11 9.07 -7.36
C TYR A 112 -14.43 8.57 -7.94
N HIS A 113 -14.98 7.48 -7.40
CA HIS A 113 -16.15 6.81 -8.00
C HIS A 113 -17.48 7.11 -7.33
N TYR A 114 -17.51 7.47 -6.05
CA TYR A 114 -18.77 7.55 -5.29
C TYR A 114 -19.03 8.91 -4.65
N ARG A 115 -18.01 9.71 -4.34
CA ARG A 115 -18.21 10.98 -3.63
C ARG A 115 -18.37 12.15 -4.61
N ARG A 116 -19.48 12.90 -4.48
CA ARG A 116 -19.61 14.24 -5.11
C ARG A 116 -18.70 15.20 -4.35
N ARG A 117 -17.95 16.03 -5.08
CA ARG A 117 -16.75 16.81 -4.67
C ARG A 117 -16.92 17.86 -3.54
N THR A 118 -17.90 17.75 -2.66
CA THR A 118 -18.28 18.84 -1.75
C THR A 118 -17.60 18.81 -0.39
N GLN A 119 -16.92 17.72 0.00
CA GLN A 119 -16.19 17.67 1.26
C GLN A 119 -14.82 16.97 1.13
N PRO A 120 -13.73 17.58 1.59
CA PRO A 120 -12.45 16.91 1.69
C PRO A 120 -12.53 15.81 2.76
N ILE A 121 -11.87 14.68 2.50
CA ILE A 121 -11.59 13.69 3.55
C ILE A 121 -10.25 14.10 4.14
N TRP A 122 -10.23 14.44 5.42
CA TRP A 122 -9.01 14.77 6.13
C TRP A 122 -8.25 13.47 6.41
N GLY A 123 -7.07 13.33 5.81
CA GLY A 123 -6.14 12.22 6.04
C GLY A 123 -4.73 12.76 6.28
N SER A 124 -3.86 11.95 6.91
CA SER A 124 -2.42 12.28 6.99
C SER A 124 -1.67 11.74 5.78
N GLU A 125 -0.38 12.06 5.67
CA GLU A 125 0.53 11.42 4.70
C GLU A 125 0.48 9.90 4.84
N ALA A 126 0.40 9.21 3.70
CA ALA A 126 0.33 7.76 3.62
C ALA A 126 1.66 7.11 3.99
N HIS A 127 1.62 5.95 4.64
CA HIS A 127 2.79 5.11 4.80
C HIS A 127 3.30 4.64 3.42
N LYS A 128 4.62 4.78 3.18
CA LYS A 128 5.26 4.39 1.92
C LYS A 128 5.44 2.88 1.75
N ASP A 129 5.32 2.14 2.86
CA ASP A 129 5.55 0.70 2.89
C ASP A 129 4.26 -0.06 2.64
N TRP A 130 4.27 -0.91 1.61
CA TRP A 130 3.23 -1.89 1.35
C TRP A 130 3.34 -2.99 2.40
N VAL A 131 2.64 -2.82 3.51
CA VAL A 131 2.46 -3.87 4.53
C VAL A 131 1.41 -4.86 4.00
N HIS A 132 1.59 -6.14 4.30
CA HIS A 132 0.60 -7.17 4.00
C HIS A 132 -0.73 -6.80 4.67
N CYS A 133 -1.74 -6.45 3.86
CA CYS A 133 -3.09 -6.15 4.30
C CYS A 133 -4.04 -7.14 3.64
N SER A 134 -4.85 -7.84 4.43
CA SER A 134 -5.96 -8.61 3.88
C SER A 134 -7.07 -7.66 3.50
N LEU A 135 -7.56 -7.79 2.27
CA LEU A 135 -8.85 -7.23 1.91
C LEU A 135 -9.92 -8.29 2.21
N PRO A 136 -11.11 -7.89 2.66
CA PRO A 136 -12.22 -8.82 2.79
C PRO A 136 -12.52 -9.48 1.43
N PRO A 137 -12.85 -10.78 1.41
CA PRO A 137 -13.09 -11.51 0.17
C PRO A 137 -14.28 -10.96 -0.62
N TRP A 138 -15.19 -10.25 0.08
CA TRP A 138 -16.39 -9.61 -0.46
C TRP A 138 -16.18 -8.17 -0.95
N ILE A 139 -14.94 -7.69 -1.05
CA ILE A 139 -14.66 -6.40 -1.67
C ILE A 139 -15.28 -6.34 -3.08
N PRO A 140 -15.97 -5.25 -3.46
CA PRO A 140 -16.48 -5.10 -4.82
C PRO A 140 -15.37 -5.25 -5.86
N ARG A 141 -15.61 -6.08 -6.88
CA ARG A 141 -14.61 -6.46 -7.90
C ARG A 141 -13.83 -5.27 -8.46
N LYS A 142 -14.52 -4.21 -8.87
CA LYS A 142 -13.90 -3.01 -9.45
C LYS A 142 -12.92 -2.32 -8.49
N ALA A 143 -13.22 -2.33 -7.19
CA ALA A 143 -12.32 -1.81 -6.17
C ALA A 143 -11.09 -2.72 -5.98
N GLY A 144 -11.30 -4.04 -5.99
CA GLY A 144 -10.21 -5.01 -5.95
C GLY A 144 -9.27 -4.89 -7.15
N GLU A 145 -9.82 -4.81 -8.37
CA GLU A 145 -9.07 -4.60 -9.61
C GLU A 145 -8.28 -3.29 -9.59
N TRP A 146 -8.88 -2.21 -9.07
CA TRP A 146 -8.18 -0.94 -8.87
C TRP A 146 -6.96 -1.10 -7.98
N ILE A 147 -7.09 -1.75 -6.81
CA ILE A 147 -5.98 -1.93 -5.87
C ILE A 147 -4.87 -2.79 -6.49
N LEU A 148 -5.23 -3.85 -7.22
CA LEU A 148 -4.25 -4.68 -7.93
C LEU A 148 -3.48 -3.87 -8.98
N ALA A 149 -4.17 -2.99 -9.72
CA ALA A 149 -3.51 -2.11 -10.68
C ALA A 149 -2.54 -1.14 -9.99
N GLN A 150 -2.92 -0.56 -8.85
CA GLN A 150 -2.05 0.32 -8.07
C GLN A 150 -0.83 -0.42 -7.51
N ALA A 151 -1.01 -1.63 -6.99
CA ALA A 151 0.08 -2.46 -6.51
C ALA A 151 1.06 -2.84 -7.64
N SER A 152 0.54 -3.20 -8.81
CA SER A 152 1.33 -3.49 -10.01
C SER A 152 2.15 -2.27 -10.46
N ASN A 153 1.54 -1.09 -10.51
CA ASN A 153 2.22 0.15 -10.85
C ASN A 153 3.34 0.49 -9.84
N ALA A 154 3.07 0.33 -8.55
CA ALA A 154 4.07 0.56 -7.51
C ALA A 154 5.24 -0.43 -7.61
N LEU A 155 4.97 -1.70 -7.94
CA LEU A 155 6.02 -2.70 -8.18
C LEU A 155 6.87 -2.33 -9.39
N LYS A 156 6.23 -1.93 -10.50
CA LYS A 156 6.92 -1.50 -11.72
C LYS A 156 7.87 -0.33 -11.44
N GLN A 157 7.38 0.72 -10.78
CA GLN A 157 8.20 1.89 -10.43
C GLN A 157 9.39 1.53 -9.53
N ARG A 158 9.18 0.62 -8.56
CA ARG A 158 10.27 0.14 -7.70
C ARG A 158 11.30 -0.66 -8.49
N LEU A 159 10.87 -1.50 -9.42
CA LEU A 159 11.77 -2.30 -10.26
C LEU A 159 12.60 -1.40 -11.19
N GLU A 160 11.98 -0.41 -11.82
CA GLU A 160 12.66 0.59 -12.64
C GLU A 160 13.74 1.32 -11.83
N GLY A 161 13.41 1.81 -10.63
CA GLY A 161 14.39 2.45 -9.76
C GLY A 161 15.54 1.54 -9.30
N ILE A 162 15.30 0.23 -9.16
CA ILE A 162 16.36 -0.75 -8.86
C ILE A 162 17.27 -0.94 -10.08
N ILE A 163 16.70 -1.06 -11.28
CA ILE A 163 17.45 -1.21 -12.53
C ILE A 163 18.35 0.02 -12.74
N ASP A 164 17.79 1.22 -12.61
CA ASP A 164 18.53 2.48 -12.77
C ASP A 164 19.70 2.58 -11.78
N ALA A 165 19.46 2.20 -10.51
CA ALA A 165 20.50 2.18 -9.49
C ALA A 165 21.61 1.16 -9.80
N MET A 166 21.25 -0.01 -10.33
CA MET A 166 22.21 -1.04 -10.75
C MET A 166 23.06 -0.55 -11.93
N GLU A 167 22.46 0.07 -12.94
CA GLU A 167 23.17 0.59 -14.11
C GLU A 167 24.14 1.71 -13.73
N THR A 168 23.70 2.64 -12.87
CA THR A 168 24.54 3.73 -12.35
C THR A 168 25.75 3.17 -11.58
N SER A 169 25.54 2.18 -10.71
CA SER A 169 26.63 1.57 -9.93
C SER A 169 27.69 0.88 -10.79
N ARG A 170 27.28 0.25 -11.91
CA ARG A 170 28.21 -0.39 -12.85
C ARG A 170 29.05 0.62 -13.61
N ALA A 171 28.46 1.77 -13.97
CA ALA A 171 29.17 2.85 -14.63
C ALA A 171 30.24 3.45 -13.70
N ASP A 172 29.90 3.66 -12.43
CA ASP A 172 30.82 4.15 -11.40
C ASP A 172 31.99 3.17 -11.17
N ASP A 173 31.70 1.88 -11.04
CA ASP A 173 32.73 0.84 -10.88
C ASP A 173 33.69 0.79 -12.09
N ALA A 174 33.15 0.91 -13.31
CA ALA A 174 33.95 0.93 -14.54
C ALA A 174 34.85 2.18 -14.62
N PHE A 175 34.32 3.34 -14.23
CA PHE A 175 35.08 4.59 -14.17
C PHE A 175 36.20 4.53 -13.13
N GLN A 176 35.93 3.98 -11.94
CA GLN A 176 36.94 3.79 -10.90
C GLN A 176 38.04 2.81 -11.32
N ALA A 177 37.68 1.70 -12.00
CA ALA A 177 38.66 0.76 -12.52
C ALA A 177 39.58 1.41 -13.57
N LEU A 178 39.04 2.29 -14.42
CA LEU A 178 39.83 3.06 -15.39
C LEU A 178 40.80 4.01 -14.68
N LEU A 179 40.35 4.74 -13.66
CA LEU A 179 41.20 5.65 -12.88
C LEU A 179 42.34 4.93 -12.15
N GLN A 180 42.13 3.70 -11.70
CA GLN A 180 43.17 2.88 -11.05
C GLN A 180 44.18 2.29 -12.05
N SER A 181 43.87 2.30 -13.34
CA SER A 181 44.74 1.80 -14.42
C SER A 181 45.63 2.87 -15.06
N LEU A 182 45.42 4.14 -14.70
CA LEU A 182 46.20 5.31 -15.13
C LEU A 182 47.26 5.67 -14.08
#